data_AF-A0A1Q6ZJ23-F1
#
_entry.id   AF-A0A1Q6ZJ23-F1
#
_cell.length_a   1.000
_cell.length_b   1.000
_cell.length_c   1.000
_cell.angle_alpha   90.00
_cell.angle_beta   90.00
_cell.angle_gamma   90.00
#
_symmetry.space_group_name_H-M   'P 1'
#
loop_
_entity.id
_entity.type
_entity.pdbx_description
1 polymer ?
#
loop_
_entity_poly.entity_id
_entity_poly.type
_entity_poly.pdbx_seq_one_letter_code
_entity_poly.pdbx_strand_id
1 'polypeptide(L)'
;MPPKEALHKLRDAIARDPRRFEPIVTDARVTRRFGGLDEDAMLTRVPRGYAPDHPATRWLRFQSFTLGRELRDAQALGARLPALLEADFRLILPLVRWINGVLGLRPAERR
;
A
#
# COMPACT_ATOMS: atom_id res chain seq x y z
N MET A 1 -4.84 7.76 8.37
CA MET A 1 -5.82 6.65 8.25
C MET A 1 -6.93 7.07 7.29
N PRO A 2 -7.29 6.25 6.27
CA PRO A 2 -8.38 6.58 5.36
C PRO A 2 -9.73 6.62 6.10
N PRO A 3 -10.72 7.39 5.59
CA PRO A 3 -12.09 7.34 6.11
C PRO A 3 -12.66 5.92 6.04
N LYS A 4 -13.57 5.58 6.97
CA LYS A 4 -14.17 4.24 7.08
C LYS A 4 -14.70 3.68 5.76
N GLU A 5 -15.42 4.50 4.99
CA GLU A 5 -15.99 4.09 3.70
C GLU A 5 -14.91 3.74 2.66
N ALA A 6 -13.83 4.51 2.61
CA ALA A 6 -12.69 4.20 1.74
C ALA A 6 -12.01 2.90 2.18
N LEU A 7 -11.84 2.70 3.48
CA LEU A 7 -11.24 1.49 4.04
C LEU A 7 -12.06 0.24 3.73
N HIS A 8 -13.40 0.32 3.82
CA HIS A 8 -14.30 -0.77 3.41
C HIS A 8 -14.16 -1.09 1.92
N LYS A 9 -14.16 -0.08 1.03
CA LYS A 9 -13.96 -0.29 -0.42
C LYS A 9 -12.65 -1.01 -0.72
N LEU A 10 -11.56 -0.64 -0.04
CA LEU A 10 -10.26 -1.30 -0.20
C LEU A 10 -10.31 -2.77 0.23
N ARG A 11 -10.93 -3.06 1.38
CA ARG A 11 -11.09 -4.44 1.85
C ARG A 11 -11.97 -5.28 0.93
N ASP A 12 -13.07 -4.73 0.43
CA ASP A 12 -13.94 -5.41 -0.53
C ASP A 12 -13.22 -5.72 -1.84
N ALA A 13 -12.39 -4.79 -2.33
CA ALA A 13 -11.56 -5.01 -3.51
C ALA A 13 -10.52 -6.11 -3.28
N ILE A 14 -9.86 -6.11 -2.12
CA ILE A 14 -8.90 -7.16 -1.72
C ILE A 14 -9.58 -8.52 -1.60
N ALA A 15 -10.74 -8.58 -0.94
CA ALA A 15 -11.49 -9.82 -0.76
C ALA A 15 -11.93 -10.41 -2.10
N ARG A 16 -12.39 -9.56 -3.03
CA ARG A 16 -12.88 -9.98 -4.35
C ARG A 16 -11.80 -10.57 -5.25
N ASP A 17 -10.61 -9.97 -5.29
CA ASP A 17 -9.51 -10.44 -6.15
C ASP A 17 -8.14 -10.17 -5.52
N PRO A 18 -7.69 -11.00 -4.56
CA PRO A 18 -6.41 -10.82 -3.87
C PRO A 18 -5.22 -10.75 -4.81
N ARG A 19 -5.30 -11.45 -5.95
CA ARG A 19 -4.24 -11.55 -6.97
C ARG A 19 -3.93 -10.22 -7.65
N ARG A 20 -4.84 -9.24 -7.59
CA ARG A 20 -4.60 -7.87 -8.10
C ARG A 20 -3.86 -6.98 -7.11
N PHE A 21 -3.86 -7.34 -5.83
CA PHE A 21 -3.29 -6.53 -4.75
C PHE A 21 -2.00 -7.13 -4.21
N GLU A 22 -1.99 -8.44 -3.89
CA GLU A 22 -0.85 -9.12 -3.27
C GLU A 22 0.47 -8.89 -4.00
N PRO A 23 0.57 -9.11 -5.33
CA PRO A 23 1.84 -8.94 -6.04
C PRO A 23 2.41 -7.52 -5.96
N ILE A 24 1.57 -6.50 -5.74
CA ILE A 24 2.01 -5.11 -5.61
C ILE A 24 2.77 -4.92 -4.30
N VAL A 25 2.23 -5.46 -3.20
CA VAL A 25 2.74 -5.25 -1.84
C VAL A 25 3.77 -6.29 -1.42
N THR A 26 3.83 -7.43 -2.13
CA THR A 26 4.82 -8.49 -1.94
C THR A 26 5.91 -8.50 -3.03
N ASP A 27 5.99 -7.48 -3.89
CA ASP A 27 7.09 -7.36 -4.86
C ASP A 27 8.43 -7.33 -4.11
N ALA A 28 9.37 -8.19 -4.50
CA ALA A 28 10.66 -8.34 -3.80
C ALA A 28 11.44 -7.02 -3.71
N ARG A 29 11.30 -6.11 -4.68
CA ARG A 29 11.93 -4.79 -4.65
C ARG A 29 11.24 -3.89 -3.65
N VAL A 30 9.92 -3.95 -3.52
CA VAL A 30 9.15 -3.22 -2.51
C VAL A 30 9.54 -3.70 -1.12
N THR A 31 9.53 -5.01 -0.87
CA THR A 31 9.92 -5.60 0.42
C THR A 31 11.35 -5.24 0.79
N ARG A 32 12.31 -5.38 -0.13
CA ARG A 32 13.70 -5.02 0.13
C ARG A 32 13.88 -3.52 0.40
N ARG A 33 13.05 -2.67 -0.21
CA ARG A 33 13.22 -1.22 -0.14
C ARG A 33 12.55 -0.57 1.06
N PHE A 34 11.37 -1.07 1.45
CA PHE A 34 10.47 -0.46 2.44
C PHE A 34 10.12 -1.41 3.60
N GLY A 35 10.53 -2.68 3.56
CA GLY A 35 10.11 -3.69 4.54
C GLY A 35 8.72 -4.28 4.28
N GLY A 36 7.97 -3.74 3.31
CA GLY A 36 6.58 -4.10 3.06
C GLY A 36 5.63 -3.00 3.52
N LEU A 37 4.33 -3.32 3.61
CA LEU A 37 3.35 -2.40 4.19
C LEU A 37 3.63 -2.19 5.68
N ASP A 38 3.40 -0.96 6.13
CA ASP A 38 3.44 -0.59 7.54
C ASP A 38 2.34 -1.33 8.33
N GLU A 39 2.77 -2.11 9.32
CA GLU A 39 1.93 -3.00 10.13
C GLU A 39 1.45 -2.34 11.45
N ASP A 40 1.83 -1.09 11.75
CA ASP A 40 1.48 -0.40 13.00
C ASP A 40 -0.04 -0.24 13.18
N ALA A 41 -0.75 -0.12 12.06
CA ALA A 41 -2.19 0.05 12.02
C ALA A 41 -2.90 -1.22 11.54
N MET A 42 -2.84 -2.31 12.32
CA MET A 42 -3.55 -3.57 12.03
C MET A 42 -4.59 -3.92 13.10
N LEU A 43 -5.71 -4.50 12.67
CA LEU A 43 -6.67 -5.14 13.57
C LEU A 43 -6.10 -6.45 14.11
N THR A 44 -6.46 -6.85 15.33
CA THR A 44 -6.08 -8.16 15.88
C THR A 44 -6.87 -9.31 15.24
N ARG A 45 -8.14 -9.07 14.90
CA ARG A 45 -9.05 -10.06 14.30
C ARG A 45 -9.45 -9.64 12.89
N VAL A 46 -9.91 -10.61 12.10
CA VAL A 46 -10.54 -10.33 10.80
C VAL A 46 -11.75 -9.41 11.03
N PRO A 47 -11.90 -8.32 10.26
CA PRO A 47 -13.05 -7.44 10.39
C PRO A 47 -14.36 -8.20 10.11
N ARG A 48 -15.45 -7.76 10.75
CA ARG A 48 -16.79 -8.31 10.50
C ARG A 48 -17.14 -8.17 9.00
N GLY A 49 -17.79 -9.19 8.45
CA GLY A 49 -18.20 -9.23 7.03
C GLY A 49 -17.26 -10.03 6.12
N TYR A 50 -16.13 -10.52 6.64
CA TYR A 50 -15.21 -11.40 5.90
C TYR A 50 -15.06 -12.75 6.62
N ALA A 51 -14.86 -13.82 5.84
CA ALA A 51 -14.63 -15.15 6.38
C ALA A 51 -13.34 -15.20 7.21
N PRO A 52 -13.31 -15.85 8.39
CA PRO A 52 -12.10 -15.93 9.22
C PRO A 52 -10.91 -16.58 8.50
N ASP A 53 -11.19 -17.54 7.61
CA ASP A 53 -10.26 -18.32 6.80
C ASP A 53 -10.08 -17.77 5.38
N HIS A 54 -10.52 -16.53 5.12
CA HIS A 54 -10.36 -15.90 3.81
C HIS A 54 -8.86 -15.87 3.39
N PRO A 55 -8.50 -16.20 2.14
CA PRO A 55 -7.10 -16.24 1.70
C PRO A 55 -6.36 -14.90 1.91
N ALA A 56 -7.08 -13.78 1.79
CA ALA A 56 -6.54 -12.44 2.02
C ALA A 56 -6.64 -11.94 3.49
N THR A 57 -6.88 -12.81 4.48
CA THR A 57 -7.10 -12.43 5.89
C THR A 57 -6.02 -11.49 6.44
N ARG A 58 -4.74 -11.72 6.10
CA ARG A 58 -3.65 -10.81 6.51
C ARG A 58 -3.90 -9.38 6.06
N TRP A 59 -4.24 -9.20 4.79
CA TRP A 59 -4.43 -7.89 4.16
C TRP A 59 -5.69 -7.18 4.64
N LEU A 60 -6.76 -7.94 4.90
CA LEU A 60 -8.02 -7.39 5.41
C LEU A 60 -7.88 -6.76 6.80
N ARG A 61 -6.87 -7.17 7.58
CA ARG A 61 -6.60 -6.61 8.91
C ARG A 61 -5.93 -5.24 8.87
N PHE A 62 -5.31 -4.84 7.76
CA PHE A 62 -4.72 -3.50 7.65
C PHE A 62 -5.78 -2.42 7.76
N GLN A 63 -5.42 -1.34 8.43
CA GLN A 63 -6.21 -0.12 8.57
C GLN A 63 -5.53 1.07 7.87
N SER A 64 -4.21 1.00 7.66
CA SER A 64 -3.42 1.87 6.78
C SER A 64 -2.77 1.04 5.67
N PHE A 65 -2.54 1.64 4.51
CA PHE A 65 -1.85 1.01 3.37
C PHE A 65 -0.68 1.88 2.93
N THR A 66 0.31 2.01 3.81
CA THR A 66 1.46 2.90 3.65
C THR A 66 2.75 2.10 3.44
N LEU A 67 3.62 2.62 2.58
CA LEU A 67 5.00 2.18 2.40
C LEU A 67 5.90 3.33 2.83
N GLY A 68 6.94 3.02 3.58
CA GLY A 68 7.85 4.03 4.11
C GLY A 68 9.23 3.46 4.35
N ARG A 69 10.22 4.35 4.40
CA ARG A 69 11.55 4.04 4.90
C ARG A 69 12.21 5.32 5.38
N GLU A 70 13.10 5.18 6.34
CA GLU A 70 13.90 6.31 6.79
C GLU A 70 15.00 6.66 5.78
N LEU A 71 15.32 7.95 5.71
CA LEU A 71 16.47 8.48 5.00
C LEU A 71 17.51 8.89 6.03
N ARG A 72 18.78 8.55 5.78
CA ARG A 72 19.87 9.17 6.53
C ARG A 72 19.99 10.64 6.14
N ASP A 73 20.45 11.50 7.04
CA ASP A 73 20.64 12.94 6.79
C ASP A 73 21.44 13.23 5.51
N ALA A 74 22.53 12.49 5.28
CA ALA A 74 23.34 12.64 4.07
C ALA A 74 22.56 12.32 2.77
N GLN A 75 21.55 11.45 2.83
CA GLN A 75 20.66 11.17 1.71
C GLN A 75 19.60 12.26 1.56
N ALA A 76 19.05 12.73 2.68
CA ALA A 76 18.01 13.75 2.73
C ALA A 76 18.52 15.14 2.31
N LEU A 77 19.78 15.46 2.60
CA LEU A 77 20.40 16.77 2.30
C LEU A 77 21.30 16.73 1.06
N GLY A 78 21.48 15.55 0.44
CA GLY A 78 22.38 15.36 -0.69
C GLY A 78 21.76 15.72 -2.03
N ALA A 79 22.60 16.15 -2.99
CA ALA A 79 22.18 16.49 -4.35
C ALA A 79 21.50 15.34 -5.13
N ARG A 80 21.67 14.09 -4.67
CA ARG A 80 21.03 12.89 -5.26
C ARG A 80 19.63 12.61 -4.73
N LEU A 81 19.11 13.41 -3.80
CA LEU A 81 17.78 13.22 -3.23
C LEU A 81 16.69 13.06 -4.31
N PRO A 82 16.61 13.91 -5.36
CA PRO A 82 15.55 13.78 -6.36
C PRO A 82 15.56 12.43 -7.06
N ALA A 83 16.74 11.93 -7.47
CA ALA A 83 16.87 10.62 -8.12
C ALA A 83 16.52 9.46 -7.16
N LEU A 84 16.88 9.60 -5.88
CA LEU A 84 16.52 8.63 -4.85
C LEU A 84 15.01 8.58 -4.61
N LEU A 85 14.35 9.73 -4.49
CA LEU A 85 12.90 9.82 -4.32
C LEU A 85 12.17 9.31 -5.57
N GLU A 86 12.66 9.62 -6.76
CA GLU A 86 12.09 9.13 -8.02
C GLU A 86 12.12 7.59 -8.07
N ALA A 87 13.24 6.98 -7.71
CA ALA A 87 13.36 5.52 -7.63
C ALA A 87 12.37 4.91 -6.62
N ASP A 88 12.21 5.56 -5.46
CA ASP A 88 11.27 5.10 -4.42
C ASP A 88 9.81 5.25 -4.89
N PHE A 89 9.44 6.39 -5.47
CA PHE A 89 8.09 6.64 -5.96
C PHE A 89 7.72 5.74 -7.15
N ARG A 90 8.67 5.35 -8.00
CA ARG A 90 8.41 4.35 -9.05
C ARG A 90 7.95 3.01 -8.49
N LEU A 91 8.50 2.60 -7.34
CA LEU A 91 8.10 1.36 -6.66
C LEU A 91 6.76 1.50 -5.93
N ILE A 92 6.45 2.68 -5.40
CA ILE A 92 5.18 2.96 -4.69
C ILE A 92 4.00 3.16 -5.67
N LEU A 93 4.28 3.63 -6.89
CA LEU A 93 3.26 4.03 -7.86
C LEU A 93 2.19 2.97 -8.18
N PRO A 94 2.50 1.66 -8.32
CA PRO A 94 1.47 0.65 -8.54
C PRO A 94 0.45 0.57 -7.41
N LEU A 95 0.89 0.69 -6.14
CA LEU A 95 -0.01 0.71 -4.98
C LEU A 95 -0.92 1.93 -5.01
N VAL A 96 -0.36 3.12 -5.27
CA VAL A 96 -1.12 4.37 -5.36
C VAL A 96 -2.18 4.30 -6.47
N ARG A 97 -1.80 3.77 -7.65
CA ARG A 97 -2.73 3.60 -8.77
C ARG A 97 -3.84 2.61 -8.45
N TRP A 98 -3.52 1.50 -7.79
CA TRP A 98 -4.50 0.52 -7.36
C TRP A 98 -5.49 1.13 -6.36
N ILE A 99 -5.01 1.83 -5.33
CA ILE A 99 -5.85 2.52 -4.33
C ILE A 99 -6.77 3.54 -5.02
N ASN A 100 -6.21 4.39 -5.87
CA ASN A 100 -6.99 5.40 -6.60
C ASN A 100 -8.07 4.76 -7.47
N GLY A 101 -7.75 3.68 -8.19
CA GLY A 101 -8.71 2.93 -9.00
C GLY A 101 -9.86 2.35 -8.17
N VAL A 102 -9.56 1.75 -7.01
CA VAL A 102 -10.60 1.23 -6.09
C VAL A 102 -11.49 2.34 -5.54
N LEU A 103 -10.90 3.51 -5.26
CA LEU A 103 -11.63 4.66 -4.73
C LEU A 103 -12.35 5.48 -5.82
N GLY A 104 -12.21 5.13 -7.10
CA GLY A 104 -12.80 5.88 -8.21
C GLY A 104 -12.12 7.23 -8.46
N LEU A 105 -10.90 7.42 -7.97
CA LEU A 105 -10.12 8.63 -8.18
C LEU A 105 -9.46 8.55 -9.56
N ARG A 106 -9.63 9.62 -10.35
CA ARG A 106 -9.05 9.70 -11.69
C ARG A 106 -7.52 9.60 -11.64
N PRO A 107 -6.88 8.80 -12.51
CA PRO A 107 -5.45 8.89 -12.72
C PRO A 107 -5.07 10.34 -13.08
N ALA A 108 -3.93 10.83 -12.61
CA ALA A 108 -3.40 12.10 -13.12
C ALA A 108 -3.16 11.95 -14.64
N GLU A 109 -3.88 12.73 -15.45
CA GLU A 109 -3.89 12.61 -16.91
C GLU A 109 -2.64 13.19 -17.60
N ARG A 110 -1.69 13.76 -16.84
CA ARG A 110 -0.39 14.26 -17.35
C ARG A 110 0.71 14.17 -16.30
N ARG A 111 1.94 13.94 -16.78
CA ARG A 111 3.20 14.37 -16.14
C ARG A 111 3.73 15.56 -16.92
#